data_AF-A0A4Q1K8P4-F1
#
_entry.id   AF-A0A4Q1K8P4-F1
#
_cell.length_a   1.000
_cell.length_b   1.000
_cell.length_c   1.000
_cell.angle_alpha   90.00
_cell.angle_beta   90.00
_cell.angle_gamma   90.00
#
_symmetry.space_group_name_H-M   'P 1'
#
loop_
_entity.id
_entity.type
_entity.pdbx_description
1 polymer ?
#
loop_
_entity_poly.entity_id
_entity_poly.type
_entity_poly.pdbx_seq_one_letter_code
_entity_poly.pdbx_strand_id
1 'polypeptide(L)'
;MSTLLVFLFGFSLVLKLIPASKPNYFYGYQLGSAKVSQVHWKIAQAVAPNYLMALYGFSFGLNWFLETKGYDAVWALALLLPGTVLVYILMERRLSRVNEEGVD
;
A
#
# COMPACT_ATOMS: atom_id res chain seq x y z
N MET A 1 4.51 11.19 18.29
CA MET A 1 4.50 11.20 16.81
C MET A 1 5.48 10.17 16.26
N SER A 2 4.99 9.10 15.63
CA SER A 2 5.85 8.04 15.08
C SER A 2 6.55 8.45 13.77
N THR A 3 7.87 8.69 13.83
CA THR A 3 8.72 8.99 12.67
C THR A 3 8.64 7.91 11.59
N LEU A 4 8.44 6.65 11.99
CA LEU A 4 8.25 5.52 11.08
C LEU A 4 7.00 5.69 10.20
N LEU A 5 5.87 6.09 10.77
CA LEU A 5 4.63 6.28 10.02
C LEU A 5 4.75 7.43 9.01
N VAL A 6 5.44 8.50 9.40
CA VAL A 6 5.74 9.62 8.50
C VAL A 6 6.61 9.16 7.32
N PHE A 7 7.66 8.38 7.59
CA PHE A 7 8.51 7.81 6.55
C PHE A 7 7.75 6.87 5.61
N LEU A 8 6.92 5.96 6.16
CA LEU A 8 6.11 5.03 5.37
C LEU A 8 5.08 5.76 4.49
N PHE A 9 4.43 6.79 5.03
CA PHE A 9 3.52 7.63 4.25
C PHE A 9 4.24 8.42 3.15
N GLY A 10 5.42 8.98 3.46
CA GLY A 10 6.26 9.63 2.45
C GLY A 10 6.67 8.67 1.33
N PHE A 11 7.05 7.45 1.69
CA PHE A 11 7.40 6.41 0.72
C PHE A 11 6.22 6.03 -0.19
N SER A 12 5.01 5.86 0.35
CA SER A 12 3.83 5.59 -0.48
C SER A 12 3.43 6.77 -1.37
N LEU A 13 3.70 8.00 -0.95
CA LEU A 13 3.55 9.19 -1.79
C LEU A 13 4.54 9.19 -2.97
N VAL A 14 5.80 8.81 -2.74
CA VAL A 14 6.79 8.67 -3.82
C VAL A 14 6.35 7.60 -4.82
N LEU A 15 5.85 6.45 -4.34
CA LEU A 15 5.25 5.39 -5.18
C LEU A 15 4.10 5.89 -6.05
N LYS A 16 3.29 6.81 -5.53
CA LYS A 16 2.17 7.40 -6.27
C LYS A 16 2.64 8.42 -7.32
N LEU A 17 3.62 9.24 -6.98
CA LEU A 17 4.10 10.33 -7.85
C LEU A 17 5.02 9.83 -8.97
N ILE A 18 5.79 8.77 -8.71
CA ILE A 18 6.75 8.22 -9.66
C ILE A 18 6.43 6.74 -9.86
N PRO A 19 5.28 6.38 -10.46
CA PRO A 19 4.93 4.97 -10.64
C PRO A 19 5.90 4.29 -11.61
N ALA A 20 6.29 3.06 -11.29
CA ALA A 20 7.14 2.28 -12.19
C ALA A 20 6.39 1.97 -13.50
N SER A 21 6.92 2.45 -14.62
CA SER A 21 6.25 2.32 -15.93
C SER A 21 6.33 0.91 -16.53
N LYS A 22 7.33 0.11 -16.13
CA LYS A 22 7.56 -1.26 -16.60
C LYS A 22 7.85 -2.21 -15.44
N PRO A 23 7.48 -3.51 -15.56
CA PRO A 23 7.90 -4.56 -14.66
C PRO A 23 9.41 -4.51 -14.44
N ASN A 24 9.79 -4.38 -13.19
CA ASN A 24 11.18 -4.41 -12.76
C ASN A 24 11.26 -5.07 -11.39
N TYR A 25 12.47 -5.35 -10.92
CA TYR A 25 12.72 -5.98 -9.62
C TYR A 25 13.19 -5.01 -8.53
N PHE A 26 13.29 -3.71 -8.84
CA PHE A 26 13.92 -2.72 -7.98
C PHE A 26 12.92 -1.88 -7.17
N TYR A 27 11.77 -1.54 -7.75
CA TYR A 27 10.87 -0.55 -7.17
C TYR A 27 9.41 -0.71 -7.64
N GLY A 28 8.47 -0.33 -6.78
CA GLY A 28 7.03 -0.47 -7.01
C GLY A 28 6.39 -1.59 -6.19
N TYR A 29 5.13 -1.91 -6.49
CA TYR A 29 4.47 -3.12 -6.03
C TYR A 29 5.03 -4.36 -6.74
N GLN A 30 5.65 -5.27 -6.00
CA GLN A 30 6.54 -6.30 -6.54
C GLN A 30 5.97 -7.73 -6.54
N LEU A 31 4.72 -7.90 -6.14
CA LEU A 31 4.09 -9.22 -6.04
C LEU A 31 3.94 -9.90 -7.40
N GLY A 32 3.99 -11.24 -7.39
CA GLY A 32 4.01 -12.06 -8.61
C GLY A 32 2.79 -11.80 -9.52
N SER A 33 1.62 -11.63 -8.92
CA SER A 33 0.35 -11.28 -9.59
C SER A 33 0.44 -9.99 -10.41
N ALA A 34 1.22 -9.00 -9.95
CA ALA A 34 1.41 -7.75 -10.67
C ALA A 34 2.39 -7.84 -11.85
N LYS A 35 3.23 -8.89 -11.89
CA LYS A 35 4.26 -9.08 -12.93
C LYS A 35 3.79 -9.97 -14.09
N VAL A 36 2.55 -10.46 -14.04
CA VAL A 36 1.98 -11.36 -15.05
C VAL A 36 1.90 -10.69 -16.43
N SER A 37 1.47 -9.43 -16.49
CA SER A 37 1.41 -8.66 -17.73
C SER A 37 1.71 -7.17 -17.50
N GLN A 38 1.95 -6.43 -18.58
CA GLN A 38 2.12 -4.97 -18.51
C GLN A 38 0.86 -4.27 -17.96
N VAL A 39 -0.32 -4.80 -18.25
CA VAL A 39 -1.60 -4.28 -17.74
C VAL A 39 -1.69 -4.47 -16.23
N HIS A 40 -1.41 -5.68 -15.74
CA HIS A 40 -1.34 -5.98 -14.31
C HIS A 40 -0.36 -5.06 -13.59
N TRP A 41 0.81 -4.85 -14.19
CA TRP A 41 1.83 -3.98 -13.63
C TRP A 41 1.35 -2.54 -13.51
N LYS A 42 0.83 -1.97 -14.59
CA LYS A 42 0.33 -0.58 -14.59
C LYS A 42 -0.78 -0.37 -13.57
N ILE A 43 -1.74 -1.30 -13.51
CA ILE A 43 -2.83 -1.23 -12.53
C ILE A 43 -2.27 -1.35 -11.11
N ALA A 44 -1.34 -2.27 -10.88
CA ALA A 44 -0.77 -2.47 -9.57
C ALA A 44 -0.04 -1.23 -9.06
N GLN A 45 0.79 -0.62 -9.91
CA GLN A 45 1.52 0.62 -9.55
C GLN A 45 0.60 1.83 -9.40
N ALA A 46 -0.53 1.88 -10.09
CA ALA A 46 -1.50 2.96 -9.95
C ALA A 46 -2.33 2.85 -8.65
N VAL A 47 -2.64 1.62 -8.21
CA VAL A 47 -3.60 1.37 -7.13
C VAL A 47 -2.90 1.11 -5.79
N ALA A 48 -1.84 0.31 -5.76
CA ALA A 48 -1.16 -0.07 -4.51
C ALA A 48 -0.71 1.14 -3.67
N PRO A 49 -0.17 2.23 -4.23
CA PRO A 49 0.23 3.38 -3.44
C PRO A 49 -0.95 4.02 -2.70
N ASN A 50 -2.15 4.02 -3.29
CA ASN A 50 -3.35 4.56 -2.63
C ASN A 50 -3.75 3.72 -1.43
N TYR A 51 -3.69 2.39 -1.53
CA TYR A 51 -3.98 1.51 -0.40
C TYR A 51 -2.94 1.65 0.72
N LEU A 52 -1.66 1.79 0.37
CA LEU A 52 -0.60 2.03 1.35
C LEU A 52 -0.75 3.41 2.02
N MET A 53 -1.04 4.46 1.25
CA MET A 53 -1.33 5.79 1.79
C MET A 53 -2.53 5.76 2.74
N ALA A 54 -3.61 5.05 2.38
CA ALA A 54 -4.79 4.92 3.24
C ALA A 54 -4.43 4.20 4.55
N LEU A 55 -3.68 3.10 4.48
CA LEU A 55 -3.22 2.36 5.66
C LEU A 55 -2.36 3.25 6.56
N TYR A 56 -1.30 3.87 6.02
CA TYR A 56 -0.37 4.66 6.81
C TYR A 56 -0.99 5.96 7.32
N GLY A 57 -1.85 6.61 6.52
CA GLY A 57 -2.60 7.79 6.93
C GLY A 57 -3.59 7.49 8.06
N PHE A 58 -4.28 6.35 7.98
CA PHE A 58 -5.16 5.89 9.05
C PHE A 58 -4.37 5.55 10.33
N SER A 59 -3.27 4.79 10.21
CA SER A 59 -2.38 4.48 11.33
C SER A 59 -1.81 5.73 11.98
N PHE A 60 -1.47 6.76 11.19
CA PHE A 60 -1.00 8.05 11.68
C PHE A 60 -2.08 8.78 12.47
N GLY A 61 -3.30 8.89 11.92
CA GLY A 61 -4.43 9.51 12.59
C GLY A 61 -4.79 8.79 13.89
N LEU A 62 -4.79 7.45 13.89
CA LEU A 62 -5.02 6.66 15.08
C LEU A 62 -3.90 6.83 16.11
N ASN A 63 -2.64 6.82 15.69
CA ASN A 63 -1.50 7.06 16.59
C ASN A 63 -1.63 8.41 17.28
N TRP A 64 -1.93 9.48 16.52
CA TRP A 64 -2.15 10.80 17.08
C TRP A 64 -3.32 10.80 18.07
N PHE A 65 -4.46 10.21 17.72
CA PHE A 65 -5.61 10.10 18.62
C PHE A 65 -5.26 9.35 19.93
N LEU A 66 -4.58 8.21 19.84
CA LEU A 66 -4.14 7.43 20.99
C LEU A 66 -3.17 8.19 21.88
N GLU A 67 -2.23 8.93 21.30
CA GLU A 67 -1.30 9.81 22.03
C GLU A 67 -2.07 10.88 22.82
N THR A 68 -3.11 11.50 22.25
CA THR A 68 -3.94 12.49 22.98
C THR A 68 -4.69 11.90 24.19
N LYS A 69 -4.88 10.57 24.21
CA LYS A 69 -5.55 9.83 25.28
C LYS A 69 -4.56 9.16 26.25
N GLY A 70 -3.25 9.34 26.04
CA GLY A 70 -2.21 8.75 26.87
C GLY A 70 -1.95 7.26 26.62
N TYR A 71 -2.40 6.71 25.49
CA TYR A 71 -2.10 5.33 25.10
C TYR A 71 -0.78 5.24 24.31
N ASP A 72 -0.13 4.08 24.41
CA ASP A 72 1.12 3.79 23.71
C ASP A 72 0.90 3.67 22.19
N ALA A 73 1.89 4.15 21.43
CA ALA A 73 1.98 4.02 19.98
C ALA A 73 1.98 2.56 19.49
N VAL A 74 2.31 1.59 20.34
CA VAL A 74 2.36 0.16 20.00
C VAL A 74 1.06 -0.34 19.36
N TRP A 75 -0.09 0.20 19.79
CA TRP A 75 -1.41 -0.19 19.26
C TRP A 75 -1.62 0.25 17.82
N ALA A 76 -1.14 1.43 17.45
CA ALA A 76 -1.20 1.91 16.07
C ALA A 76 -0.24 1.15 15.16
N LEU A 77 0.92 0.75 15.69
CA LEU A 77 1.91 -0.08 14.97
C LEU A 77 1.43 -1.52 14.78
N ALA A 78 0.71 -2.07 15.76
CA ALA A 78 0.13 -3.42 15.66
C ALA A 78 -0.83 -3.57 14.46
N LEU A 79 -1.45 -2.49 14.00
CA LEU A 79 -2.34 -2.49 12.83
C LEU A 79 -1.60 -2.58 11.49
N LEU A 80 -0.29 -2.33 11.44
CA LEU A 80 0.46 -2.39 10.19
C LEU A 80 0.49 -3.81 9.61
N LEU A 81 0.60 -4.84 10.45
CA LEU A 81 0.59 -6.24 10.01
C LEU A 81 -0.75 -6.65 9.38
N PRO A 82 -1.90 -6.61 10.09
CA PRO A 82 -3.18 -6.96 9.48
C PRO A 82 -3.56 -5.99 8.36
N GLY A 83 -3.17 -4.72 8.45
CA GLY A 83 -3.37 -3.74 7.40
C GLY A 83 -2.64 -4.07 6.11
N THR A 84 -1.37 -4.47 6.18
CA THR A 84 -0.60 -4.90 4.99
C THR A 84 -1.16 -6.17 4.37
N VAL A 85 -1.63 -7.13 5.19
CA VAL A 85 -2.36 -8.32 4.70
C VAL A 85 -3.65 -7.91 3.99
N LEU A 86 -4.40 -6.94 4.52
CA LEU A 86 -5.59 -6.42 3.86
C LEU A 86 -5.25 -5.76 2.52
N VAL A 87 -4.20 -4.94 2.45
CA VAL A 87 -3.72 -4.34 1.19
C VAL A 87 -3.37 -5.43 0.19
N TYR A 88 -2.69 -6.50 0.61
CA TYR A 88 -2.40 -7.66 -0.23
C TYR A 88 -3.68 -8.28 -0.81
N ILE A 89 -4.66 -8.62 0.05
CA ILE A 89 -5.92 -9.23 -0.39
C ILE A 89 -6.69 -8.32 -1.36
N LEU A 90 -6.74 -7.02 -1.08
CA LEU A 90 -7.42 -6.05 -1.95
C LEU A 90 -6.75 -5.95 -3.32
N MET A 91 -5.41 -5.99 -3.37
CA MET A 91 -4.66 -5.98 -4.61
C MET A 91 -4.84 -7.26 -5.41
N GLU A 92 -4.77 -8.43 -4.78
CA GLU A 92 -5.03 -9.71 -5.45
C GLU A 92 -6.44 -9.76 -6.05
N ARG A 93 -7.46 -9.32 -5.29
CA ARG A 93 -8.83 -9.20 -5.81
C ARG A 93 -8.96 -8.19 -6.96
N ARG A 94 -8.16 -7.13 -6.94
CA ARG A 94 -8.18 -6.13 -8.02
C ARG A 94 -7.56 -6.70 -9.29
N LEU A 95 -6.44 -7.41 -9.16
CA LEU A 95 -5.72 -8.02 -10.27
C LEU A 95 -6.47 -9.23 -10.84
N SER A 96 -7.16 -10.03 -10.01
CA SER A 96 -7.97 -11.15 -10.49
C SER A 96 -9.11 -10.70 -11.42
N ARG A 97 -9.74 -9.56 -11.12
CA ARG A 97 -10.79 -8.97 -11.99
C ARG A 97 -10.27 -8.56 -13.36
N VAL A 98 -9.00 -8.15 -13.46
CA VAL A 98 -8.38 -7.80 -14.75
C VAL A 98 -8.29 -9.05 -15.64
N ASN A 99 -8.00 -10.22 -15.07
CA ASN A 99 -8.01 -11.48 -15.80
C ASN A 99 -9.43 -11.89 -16.24
N GLU A 100 -10.43 -11.64 -15.40
CA GLU A 100 -11.84 -11.96 -15.71
C GLU A 100 -12.44 -11.04 -16.78
N GLU A 101 -12.00 -9.78 -16.84
CA GLU A 101 -12.49 -8.78 -17.79
C GLU A 101 -11.84 -8.87 -19.18
N GLY A 102 -10.86 -9.77 -19.39
CA GLY A 102 -10.24 -10.01 -20.70
C GLY A 102 -9.50 -8.79 -21.28
N VAL A 103 -8.97 -7.92 -20.41
CA VAL A 103 -8.21 -6.74 -20.82
C VAL A 103 -6.76 -7.15 -21.07
N ASP A 104 -6.48 -7.64 -22.28
CA ASP A 104 -5.14 -7.89 -22.82
C ASP A 104 -4.41 -6.58 -23.20
#